data_AF-B1FZR8-F1
#
_entry.id   AF-B1FZR8-F1
#
_cell.length_a   1.000
_cell.length_b   1.000
_cell.length_c   1.000
_cell.angle_alpha   90.00
_cell.angle_beta   90.00
_cell.angle_gamma   90.00
#
_symmetry.space_group_name_H-M   'P 1'
#
loop_
_entity.id
_entity.type
_entity.pdbx_description
1 polymer ?
#
loop_
_entity_poly.entity_id
_entity_poly.type
_entity_poly.pdbx_seq_one_letter_code
_entity_poly.pdbx_strand_id
1 'polypeptide(L)'
;MKSLLNRRSVLTGPSHVVRVPQSHPAASDSPTDAHDDASPNLASAESSSDDGLAPNPGAGAGSNAAHAAVARSGPRPVLALRPVQTVPSQVSARGVQMANTAEVEWLAEEEALTPFRVFRSFAYSVSLLFHGKELVYYVALYQDGALWRALKAADLEAAEAAFRHFEDQATRLSDCETRRAQLEAQNEQLARMIARSEAEAERLRSDLQRRSVQEQAASNRQHQVRKEVSQLEAQRVAAQAHLNKAHRQMHQLNLTSNEAIPHLPTR
;
A
#
# COMPACT_ATOMS: atom_id res chain seq x y z
N MET A 1 34.23 21.35 38.35
CA MET A 1 32.96 21.45 39.12
C MET A 1 31.86 20.87 38.22
N LYS A 2 31.60 19.56 38.29
CA LYS A 2 30.56 18.88 39.11
C LYS A 2 29.13 19.35 38.80
N SER A 3 28.39 18.52 38.03
CA SER A 3 27.00 18.06 38.25
C SER A 3 26.53 17.43 36.93
N LEU A 4 26.62 16.11 36.67
CA LEU A 4 25.84 14.98 37.22
C LEU A 4 24.34 15.27 37.36
N LEU A 5 23.54 14.66 36.47
CA LEU A 5 22.13 14.24 36.62
C LEU A 5 21.72 13.61 35.26
N ASN A 6 22.10 12.38 34.92
CA ASN A 6 21.48 11.10 35.29
C ASN A 6 19.96 11.13 35.53
N ARG A 7 19.17 10.73 34.51
CA ARG A 7 17.98 9.88 34.70
C ARG A 7 17.82 8.89 33.53
N ARG A 8 18.23 7.66 33.83
CA ARG A 8 17.50 6.39 33.60
C ARG A 8 17.16 5.96 32.17
N SER A 9 17.97 5.01 31.71
CA SER A 9 17.59 3.85 30.89
C SER A 9 16.41 3.07 31.50
N VAL A 10 15.46 2.63 30.66
CA VAL A 10 14.84 1.30 30.74
C VAL A 10 14.58 0.81 29.30
N LEU A 11 15.58 0.13 28.73
CA LEU A 11 15.34 -1.01 27.84
C LEU A 11 14.66 -2.11 28.66
N THR A 12 13.95 -3.01 27.97
CA THR A 12 13.43 -4.33 28.41
C THR A 12 11.91 -4.38 28.57
N GLY A 13 11.23 -4.82 27.51
CA GLY A 13 9.92 -5.45 27.57
C GLY A 13 9.93 -6.63 26.60
N PRO A 14 9.79 -7.88 27.04
CA PRO A 14 9.78 -9.04 26.15
C PRO A 14 8.47 -9.08 25.35
N SER A 15 8.63 -9.13 24.03
CA SER A 15 7.61 -9.44 23.04
C SER A 15 6.91 -10.76 23.39
N HIS A 16 5.68 -10.69 23.90
CA HIS A 16 4.86 -11.88 24.08
C HIS A 16 4.04 -12.10 22.79
N VAL A 17 4.59 -12.91 21.88
CA VAL A 17 3.84 -13.45 20.75
C VAL A 17 2.86 -14.48 21.31
N VAL A 18 1.56 -14.21 21.18
CA VAL A 18 0.51 -15.17 21.48
C VAL A 18 0.61 -16.31 20.47
N ARG A 19 1.09 -17.46 20.94
CA ARG A 19 1.15 -18.73 20.23
C ARG A 19 -0.21 -19.42 20.37
N VAL A 20 -0.98 -19.47 19.29
CA VAL A 20 -2.17 -20.33 19.21
C VAL A 20 -1.71 -21.78 18.96
N PRO A 21 -2.14 -22.76 19.76
CA PRO A 21 -1.74 -24.16 19.59
C PRO A 21 -2.44 -24.82 18.38
N GLN A 22 -1.66 -25.61 17.66
CA GLN A 22 -2.04 -26.47 16.54
C GLN A 22 -3.07 -27.53 16.96
N SER A 23 -3.97 -27.88 16.03
CA SER A 23 -4.60 -29.20 15.98
C SER A 23 -4.46 -29.76 14.56
N HIS A 24 -3.39 -30.52 14.35
CA HIS A 24 -3.33 -31.55 13.32
C HIS A 24 -3.74 -32.87 13.96
N PRO A 25 -4.67 -33.63 13.38
CA PRO A 25 -4.62 -35.07 13.43
C PRO A 25 -3.87 -35.59 12.19
N ALA A 26 -2.82 -36.36 12.47
CA ALA A 26 -2.21 -37.25 11.53
C ALA A 26 -3.20 -38.36 11.15
N ALA A 27 -3.35 -38.64 9.87
CA ALA A 27 -3.78 -39.93 9.37
C ALA A 27 -2.83 -40.30 8.24
N SER A 28 -1.97 -41.27 8.54
CA SER A 28 -1.18 -42.03 7.60
C SER A 28 -2.14 -42.92 6.80
N ASP A 29 -2.03 -42.90 5.48
CA ASP A 29 -2.20 -44.09 4.64
C ASP A 29 -1.67 -43.80 3.22
N SER A 30 -0.69 -44.60 2.83
CA SER A 30 -0.29 -44.93 1.44
C SER A 30 -0.21 -46.46 1.38
N PRO A 31 -0.18 -47.15 0.22
CA PRO A 31 0.01 -46.72 -1.18
C PRO A 31 -1.12 -47.29 -2.11
N THR A 32 -1.16 -47.16 -3.44
CA THR A 32 -0.38 -47.89 -4.47
C THR A 32 -0.88 -47.53 -5.88
N ASP A 33 0.07 -47.47 -6.83
CA ASP A 33 0.02 -47.85 -8.25
C ASP A 33 -1.02 -47.25 -9.24
N ALA A 34 -0.52 -46.49 -10.23
CA ALA A 34 -0.20 -46.99 -11.58
C ALA A 34 -0.47 -45.97 -12.72
N HIS A 35 0.56 -45.78 -13.58
CA HIS A 35 0.55 -45.26 -14.96
C HIS A 35 0.13 -43.77 -15.16
N ASP A 36 0.72 -42.96 -16.03
CA ASP A 36 1.33 -43.25 -17.32
C ASP A 36 2.20 -42.07 -17.82
N ASP A 37 3.05 -42.41 -18.80
CA ASP A 37 4.02 -41.65 -19.61
C ASP A 37 3.92 -40.11 -19.78
N ALA A 38 5.09 -39.44 -19.67
CA ALA A 38 5.81 -38.81 -20.80
C ALA A 38 6.77 -37.70 -20.34
N SER A 39 8.08 -37.92 -20.54
CA SER A 39 9.13 -36.89 -20.61
C SER A 39 9.58 -36.75 -22.09
N PRO A 40 10.58 -35.92 -22.43
CA PRO A 40 10.70 -34.46 -22.31
C PRO A 40 11.01 -33.84 -23.70
N ASN A 41 11.08 -32.51 -23.85
CA ASN A 41 11.92 -31.97 -24.93
C ASN A 41 12.61 -30.65 -24.57
N LEU A 42 13.94 -30.71 -24.64
CA LEU A 42 14.90 -29.62 -24.70
C LEU A 42 15.07 -29.22 -26.16
N ALA A 43 15.08 -27.92 -26.48
CA ALA A 43 15.79 -27.43 -27.66
C ALA A 43 16.11 -25.94 -27.54
N SER A 44 17.41 -25.67 -27.61
CA SER A 44 18.08 -24.38 -27.74
C SER A 44 17.99 -23.80 -29.16
N ALA A 45 18.11 -22.48 -29.27
CA ALA A 45 18.74 -21.73 -30.38
C ALA A 45 18.84 -20.25 -29.90
N GLU A 46 20.01 -19.65 -29.60
CA GLU A 46 21.11 -19.20 -30.50
C GLU A 46 20.56 -18.31 -31.64
N SER A 47 20.66 -16.97 -31.57
CA SER A 47 21.82 -16.06 -31.78
C SER A 47 21.84 -15.45 -33.19
N SER A 48 21.81 -14.12 -33.28
CA SER A 48 22.51 -13.38 -34.36
C SER A 48 22.62 -11.89 -34.03
N SER A 49 23.87 -11.49 -33.77
CA SER A 49 24.48 -10.16 -33.84
C SER A 49 24.49 -9.57 -35.26
N ASP A 50 24.54 -8.23 -35.37
CA ASP A 50 25.44 -7.38 -36.21
C ASP A 50 24.86 -5.94 -36.24
N ASP A 51 25.40 -4.95 -35.54
CA ASP A 51 26.56 -4.06 -35.83
C ASP A 51 26.40 -3.11 -37.05
N GLY A 52 26.73 -1.83 -36.86
CA GLY A 52 26.48 -0.77 -37.84
C GLY A 52 26.60 0.68 -37.35
N LEU A 53 27.81 1.07 -36.95
CA LEU A 53 28.35 2.45 -36.80
C LEU A 53 28.14 3.23 -38.14
N ALA A 54 27.75 4.52 -38.27
CA ALA A 54 28.32 5.78 -37.78
C ALA A 54 27.55 6.99 -38.46
N PRO A 55 27.97 8.28 -38.42
CA PRO A 55 27.22 9.37 -37.76
C PRO A 55 26.83 10.57 -38.66
N ASN A 56 25.97 11.49 -38.18
CA ASN A 56 26.09 12.93 -38.54
C ASN A 56 25.42 13.85 -37.49
N PRO A 57 25.96 15.08 -37.26
CA PRO A 57 25.60 15.95 -36.13
C PRO A 57 24.55 16.99 -36.51
N GLY A 58 23.66 17.27 -35.57
CA GLY A 58 22.72 18.39 -35.61
C GLY A 58 22.85 19.18 -34.32
N ALA A 59 23.49 20.34 -34.41
CA ALA A 59 23.67 21.29 -33.33
C ALA A 59 22.33 21.90 -32.89
N GLY A 60 22.25 22.24 -31.60
CA GLY A 60 21.37 23.30 -31.11
C GLY A 60 20.41 22.86 -30.01
N ALA A 61 20.81 23.05 -28.76
CA ALA A 61 20.01 23.73 -27.74
C ALA A 61 20.76 23.71 -26.41
N GLY A 62 21.21 24.88 -25.98
CA GLY A 62 21.82 25.08 -24.67
C GLY A 62 20.84 24.67 -23.57
N SER A 63 21.24 23.67 -22.80
CA SER A 63 20.63 23.31 -21.53
C SER A 63 21.59 23.74 -20.43
N ASN A 64 21.34 24.91 -19.85
CA ASN A 64 21.67 25.22 -18.46
C ASN A 64 21.16 26.62 -18.08
N ALA A 65 19.97 26.65 -17.49
CA ALA A 65 19.63 27.53 -16.35
C ALA A 65 18.10 27.45 -16.09
N ALA A 66 17.63 26.29 -15.62
CA ALA A 66 16.39 26.24 -14.86
C ALA A 66 16.72 25.67 -13.49
N HIS A 67 17.47 26.47 -12.73
CA HIS A 67 17.65 26.26 -11.30
C HIS A 67 16.27 26.32 -10.63
N ALA A 68 15.86 25.16 -10.12
CA ALA A 68 15.24 25.00 -8.81
C ALA A 68 14.11 26.00 -8.45
N ALA A 69 12.97 25.87 -9.12
CA ALA A 69 11.70 26.22 -8.49
C ALA A 69 11.28 25.07 -7.55
N VAL A 70 11.91 25.00 -6.36
CA VAL A 70 11.36 24.23 -5.24
C VAL A 70 10.10 24.97 -4.80
N ALA A 71 8.97 24.60 -5.40
CA ALA A 71 7.67 24.92 -4.87
C ALA A 71 7.55 24.21 -3.51
N ARG A 72 7.84 24.96 -2.44
CA ARG A 72 7.50 24.57 -1.07
C ARG A 72 5.98 24.48 -0.99
N SER A 73 5.43 23.32 -1.32
CA SER A 73 4.03 23.00 -1.07
C SER A 73 3.89 22.77 0.44
N GLY A 74 3.57 23.84 1.16
CA GLY A 74 3.20 23.73 2.57
C GLY A 74 1.95 22.85 2.75
N PRO A 75 1.71 22.31 3.95
CA PRO A 75 0.55 21.47 4.21
C PRO A 75 -0.72 22.26 3.88
N ARG A 76 -1.48 21.78 2.88
CA ARG A 76 -2.77 22.37 2.53
C ARG A 76 -3.71 22.24 3.73
N PRO A 77 -4.23 23.34 4.28
CA PRO A 77 -5.15 23.28 5.41
C PRO A 77 -6.43 22.59 4.97
N VAL A 78 -6.80 21.54 5.68
CA VAL A 78 -8.10 20.86 5.52
C VAL A 78 -9.16 21.83 6.01
N LEU A 79 -10.00 22.33 5.10
CA LEU A 79 -11.09 23.25 5.46
C LEU A 79 -12.03 22.54 6.42
N ALA A 80 -12.18 23.11 7.63
CA ALA A 80 -13.09 22.60 8.64
C ALA A 80 -14.52 22.55 8.08
N LEU A 81 -15.13 21.37 8.16
CA LEU A 81 -16.50 21.11 7.77
C LEU A 81 -17.43 21.99 8.60
N ARG A 82 -18.13 22.90 7.94
CA ARG A 82 -19.13 23.76 8.59
C ARG A 82 -20.40 22.94 8.85
N PRO A 83 -20.95 22.95 10.07
CA PRO A 83 -22.20 22.26 10.36
C PRO A 83 -23.32 22.90 9.53
N VAL A 84 -24.03 22.07 8.76
CA VAL A 84 -25.26 22.45 8.06
C VAL A 84 -26.35 22.58 9.11
N GLN A 85 -26.87 23.79 9.31
CA GLN A 85 -28.03 24.00 10.16
C GLN A 85 -29.26 23.40 9.51
N THR A 86 -29.83 22.38 10.15
CA THR A 86 -31.13 21.81 9.78
C THR A 86 -32.23 22.67 10.39
N VAL A 87 -32.80 23.57 9.60
CA VAL A 87 -33.97 24.37 10.02
C VAL A 87 -35.22 23.48 9.88
N PRO A 88 -36.02 23.25 10.93
CA PRO A 88 -37.27 22.52 10.80
C PRO A 88 -38.24 23.36 9.98
N SER A 89 -38.56 22.89 8.77
CA SER A 89 -39.62 23.48 7.95
C SER A 89 -40.97 23.12 8.60
N GLN A 90 -41.65 24.10 9.18
CA GLN A 90 -42.99 23.91 9.72
C GLN A 90 -44.02 23.93 8.59
N VAL A 91 -44.76 22.83 8.43
CA VAL A 91 -45.90 22.73 7.53
C VAL A 91 -47.06 23.51 8.15
N SER A 92 -47.42 24.65 7.54
CA SER A 92 -48.68 25.33 7.79
C SER A 92 -49.53 25.27 6.52
N ALA A 93 -50.04 24.08 6.21
CA ALA A 93 -51.08 23.90 5.19
C ALA A 93 -52.45 23.91 5.87
N ARG A 94 -53.36 24.79 5.44
CA ARG A 94 -54.76 24.77 5.89
C ARG A 94 -55.37 23.41 5.52
N GLY A 95 -55.92 22.70 6.50
CA GLY A 95 -56.60 21.40 6.29
C GLY A 95 -55.73 20.16 6.56
N VAL A 96 -54.45 20.32 6.92
CA VAL A 96 -53.58 19.21 7.32
C VAL A 96 -53.36 19.25 8.83
N GLN A 97 -53.61 18.13 9.50
CA GLN A 97 -53.39 17.97 10.94
C GLN A 97 -52.24 17.00 11.18
N MET A 98 -51.50 17.20 12.27
CA MET A 98 -50.54 16.18 12.72
C MET A 98 -51.31 14.90 13.07
N ALA A 99 -50.93 13.79 12.45
CA ALA A 99 -51.47 12.49 12.80
C ALA A 99 -50.62 11.87 13.91
N ASN A 100 -51.24 11.09 14.79
CA ASN A 100 -50.48 10.31 15.76
C ASN A 100 -49.73 9.20 15.00
N THR A 101 -48.42 9.08 15.21
CA THR A 101 -47.62 8.06 14.52
C THR A 101 -48.05 6.65 14.92
N ALA A 102 -48.42 6.44 16.18
CA ALA A 102 -48.92 5.15 16.67
C ALA A 102 -50.24 4.74 16.01
N GLU A 103 -51.11 5.70 15.67
CA GLU A 103 -52.36 5.44 14.95
C GLU A 103 -52.08 4.98 13.52
N VAL A 104 -51.15 5.63 12.82
CA VAL A 104 -50.78 5.28 11.46
C VAL A 104 -50.05 3.93 11.39
N GLU A 105 -49.18 3.64 12.36
CA GLU A 105 -48.55 2.31 12.48
C GLU A 105 -49.58 1.22 12.72
N TRP A 106 -50.49 1.42 13.67
CA TRP A 106 -51.55 0.45 13.95
C TRP A 106 -52.47 0.23 12.72
N LEU A 107 -52.91 1.31 12.05
CA LEU A 107 -53.72 1.20 10.82
C LEU A 107 -52.95 0.54 9.67
N ALA A 108 -51.62 0.70 9.61
CA ALA A 108 -50.78 0.01 8.64
C ALA A 108 -50.64 -1.49 8.94
N GLU A 109 -50.51 -1.87 10.22
CA GLU A 109 -50.49 -3.27 10.67
C GLU A 109 -51.81 -3.99 10.40
N GLU A 110 -52.94 -3.29 10.54
CA GLU A 110 -54.26 -3.82 10.20
C GLU A 110 -54.53 -3.90 8.68
N GLU A 111 -53.56 -3.56 7.83
CA GLU A 111 -53.70 -3.42 6.37
C GLU A 111 -54.89 -2.53 5.97
N ALA A 112 -55.27 -1.59 6.84
CA ALA A 112 -56.44 -0.73 6.66
C ALA A 112 -56.13 0.52 5.82
N LEU A 113 -54.88 0.67 5.37
CA LEU A 113 -54.37 1.79 4.59
C LEU A 113 -53.94 1.34 3.21
N THR A 114 -54.55 1.92 2.17
CA THR A 114 -54.17 1.66 0.78
C THR A 114 -53.13 2.68 0.32
N PRO A 115 -51.93 2.26 -0.11
CA PRO A 115 -50.92 3.20 -0.62
C PRO A 115 -51.31 3.72 -2.00
N PHE A 116 -51.43 5.05 -2.13
CA PHE A 116 -51.68 5.72 -3.40
C PHE A 116 -50.37 6.08 -4.10
N ARG A 117 -49.38 6.51 -3.32
CA ARG A 117 -48.08 6.93 -3.84
C ARG A 117 -47.00 6.68 -2.81
N VAL A 118 -45.86 6.17 -3.27
CA VAL A 118 -44.68 5.98 -2.44
C VAL A 118 -43.49 6.61 -3.14
N PHE A 119 -42.76 7.45 -2.41
CA PHE A 119 -41.47 7.99 -2.80
C PHE A 119 -40.39 7.38 -1.91
N ARG A 120 -39.26 6.97 -2.48
CA ARG A 120 -38.14 6.40 -1.73
C ARG A 120 -36.84 7.03 -2.21
N SER A 121 -36.05 7.54 -1.27
CA SER A 121 -34.69 8.02 -1.51
C SER A 121 -33.80 7.60 -0.34
N PHE A 122 -32.86 6.68 -0.61
CA PHE A 122 -32.00 6.06 0.40
C PHE A 122 -32.80 5.54 1.62
N ALA A 123 -32.45 5.97 2.84
CA ALA A 123 -33.12 5.58 4.07
C ALA A 123 -34.48 6.28 4.28
N TYR A 124 -34.83 7.28 3.48
CA TYR A 124 -36.07 8.04 3.64
C TYR A 124 -37.13 7.55 2.66
N SER A 125 -38.36 7.41 3.16
CA SER A 125 -39.50 7.15 2.29
C SER A 125 -40.74 7.93 2.72
N VAL A 126 -41.54 8.33 1.75
CA VAL A 126 -42.78 9.07 1.97
C VAL A 126 -43.90 8.28 1.32
N SER A 127 -44.95 8.01 2.07
CA SER A 127 -46.12 7.28 1.58
C SER A 127 -47.37 8.12 1.75
N LEU A 128 -48.12 8.30 0.67
CA LEU A 128 -49.50 8.77 0.69
C LEU A 128 -50.40 7.54 0.78
N LEU A 129 -51.14 7.47 1.88
CA LEU A 129 -51.97 6.35 2.29
C LEU A 129 -53.42 6.83 2.38
N PHE A 130 -54.37 5.98 2.00
CA PHE A 130 -55.80 6.28 2.07
C PHE A 130 -56.51 5.29 2.98
N HIS A 131 -57.26 5.81 3.93
CA HIS A 131 -58.10 5.00 4.81
C HIS A 131 -59.54 4.97 4.29
N GLY A 132 -59.94 3.86 3.68
CA GLY A 132 -61.24 3.75 3.01
C GLY A 132 -62.45 3.80 3.94
N LYS A 133 -62.32 3.45 5.23
CA LYS A 133 -63.44 3.43 6.18
C LYS A 133 -63.85 4.84 6.64
N GLU A 134 -62.87 5.70 6.89
CA GLU A 134 -63.12 7.08 7.35
C GLU A 134 -62.96 8.11 6.23
N LEU A 135 -62.54 7.69 5.03
CA LEU A 135 -62.25 8.55 3.87
C LEU A 135 -61.20 9.63 4.19
N VAL A 136 -60.19 9.27 4.98
CA VAL A 136 -59.10 10.16 5.39
C VAL A 136 -57.81 9.78 4.68
N TYR A 137 -57.03 10.78 4.30
CA TYR A 137 -55.69 10.61 3.73
C TYR A 137 -54.63 10.76 4.82
N TYR A 138 -53.68 9.84 4.84
CA TYR A 138 -52.52 9.89 5.71
C TYR A 138 -51.26 10.05 4.88
N VAL A 139 -50.37 10.95 5.28
CA VAL A 139 -49.05 11.13 4.68
C VAL A 139 -48.01 10.79 5.71
N ALA A 140 -47.24 9.74 5.45
CA ALA A 140 -46.27 9.18 6.37
C ALA A 140 -44.85 9.37 5.82
N LEU A 141 -43.96 9.96 6.62
CA LEU A 141 -42.52 10.04 6.38
C LEU A 141 -41.81 9.02 7.27
N TYR A 142 -41.11 8.08 6.64
CA TYR A 142 -40.31 7.07 7.29
C TYR A 142 -38.82 7.38 7.15
N GLN A 143 -38.06 7.04 8.18
CA GLN A 143 -36.61 7.05 8.22
C GLN A 143 -36.12 5.67 8.64
N ASP A 144 -35.34 5.02 7.77
CA ASP A 144 -34.82 3.65 7.97
C ASP A 144 -35.91 2.63 8.35
N GLY A 145 -37.09 2.79 7.75
CA GLY A 145 -38.26 1.96 8.02
C GLY A 145 -39.08 2.34 9.26
N ALA A 146 -38.58 3.22 10.14
CA ALA A 146 -39.33 3.73 11.28
C ALA A 146 -40.18 4.94 10.88
N LEU A 147 -41.42 5.01 11.35
CA LEU A 147 -42.29 6.15 11.09
C LEU A 147 -41.80 7.37 11.88
N TRP A 148 -41.35 8.40 11.19
CA TRP A 148 -40.82 9.60 11.82
C TRP A 148 -41.89 10.67 12.01
N ARG A 149 -42.71 10.90 10.98
CA ARG A 149 -43.78 11.90 11.00
C ARG A 149 -44.98 11.42 10.21
N ALA A 150 -46.16 11.72 10.72
CA ALA A 150 -47.40 11.45 10.01
C ALA A 150 -48.31 12.69 10.02
N LEU A 151 -49.00 12.89 8.91
CA LEU A 151 -49.99 13.94 8.71
C LEU A 151 -51.30 13.29 8.29
N LYS A 152 -52.43 13.87 8.69
CA LYS A 152 -53.75 13.51 8.19
C LYS A 152 -54.38 14.70 7.48
N ALA A 153 -55.10 14.42 6.40
CA ALA A 153 -55.82 15.38 5.60
C ALA A 153 -57.18 14.81 5.19
N ALA A 154 -58.21 15.64 5.23
CA ALA A 154 -59.55 15.25 4.78
C ALA A 154 -59.66 15.30 3.24
N ASP A 155 -58.94 16.23 2.61
CA ASP A 155 -58.98 16.43 1.16
C ASP A 155 -57.73 15.85 0.48
N LEU A 156 -57.92 15.23 -0.70
CA LEU A 156 -56.82 14.68 -1.48
C LEU A 156 -55.79 15.76 -1.87
N GLU A 157 -56.26 16.94 -2.30
CA GLU A 157 -55.37 18.05 -2.70
C GLU A 157 -54.46 18.51 -1.54
N ALA A 158 -55.02 18.59 -0.32
CA ALA A 158 -54.24 18.91 0.87
C ALA A 158 -53.24 17.80 1.22
N ALA A 159 -53.62 16.53 1.04
CA ALA A 159 -52.74 15.39 1.24
C ALA A 159 -51.60 15.34 0.21
N GLU A 160 -51.87 15.65 -1.05
CA GLU A 160 -50.85 15.75 -2.10
C GLU A 160 -49.86 16.88 -1.85
N ALA A 161 -50.35 18.06 -1.43
CA ALA A 161 -49.48 19.17 -1.05
C ALA A 161 -48.56 18.80 0.13
N ALA A 162 -49.10 18.12 1.14
CA ALA A 162 -48.31 17.60 2.26
C ALA A 162 -47.29 16.53 1.81
N PHE A 163 -47.68 15.64 0.90
CA PHE A 163 -46.79 14.63 0.31
C PHE A 163 -45.61 15.28 -0.42
N ARG A 164 -45.86 16.30 -1.26
CA ARG A 164 -44.79 17.03 -1.97
C ARG A 164 -43.84 17.71 -1.01
N HIS A 165 -44.35 18.26 0.09
CA HIS A 165 -43.49 18.85 1.10
C HIS A 165 -42.57 17.81 1.77
N PHE A 166 -43.10 16.63 2.10
CA PHE A 166 -42.28 15.54 2.64
C PHE A 166 -41.33 14.95 1.60
N GLU A 167 -41.69 14.92 0.32
CA GLU A 167 -40.80 14.54 -0.79
C GLU A 167 -39.60 15.49 -0.88
N ASP A 168 -39.82 16.80 -0.81
CA ASP A 168 -38.76 17.81 -0.77
C ASP A 168 -37.87 17.65 0.47
N GLN A 169 -38.47 17.38 1.63
CA GLN A 169 -37.73 17.13 2.88
C GLN A 169 -36.87 15.86 2.76
N ALA A 170 -37.44 14.75 2.28
CA ALA A 170 -36.73 13.49 2.10
C ALA A 170 -35.59 13.63 1.07
N THR A 171 -35.80 14.39 0.00
CA THR A 171 -34.77 14.67 -1.01
C THR A 171 -33.58 15.40 -0.38
N ARG A 172 -33.82 16.50 0.35
CA ARG A 172 -32.76 17.26 1.04
C ARG A 172 -31.98 16.44 2.05
N LEU A 173 -32.67 15.55 2.78
CA LEU A 173 -32.02 14.64 3.72
C LEU A 173 -31.15 13.61 2.99
N SER A 174 -31.65 13.07 1.88
CA SER A 174 -30.93 12.11 1.05
C SER A 174 -29.72 12.71 0.30
N ASP A 175 -29.71 14.02 0.03
CA ASP A 175 -28.55 14.69 -0.57
C ASP A 175 -27.31 14.58 0.33
N CYS A 176 -27.51 14.65 1.65
CA CYS A 176 -26.44 14.47 2.62
C CYS A 176 -25.91 13.04 2.64
N GLU A 177 -26.78 12.03 2.51
CA GLU A 177 -26.39 10.62 2.40
C GLU A 177 -25.67 10.33 1.08
N THR A 178 -26.14 10.93 -0.01
CA THR A 178 -25.49 10.87 -1.32
C THR A 178 -24.06 11.42 -1.23
N ARG A 179 -23.89 12.60 -0.62
CA ARG A 179 -22.57 13.21 -0.44
C ARG A 179 -21.67 12.36 0.46
N ARG A 180 -22.22 11.76 1.52
CA ARG A 180 -21.49 10.83 2.38
C ARG A 180 -20.97 9.63 1.58
N ALA A 181 -21.83 8.97 0.82
CA ALA A 181 -21.46 7.81 0.00
C ALA A 181 -20.37 8.15 -1.04
N GLN A 182 -20.47 9.33 -1.66
CA GLN A 182 -19.43 9.81 -2.59
C GLN A 182 -18.09 10.05 -1.90
N LEU A 183 -18.10 10.70 -0.73
CA LEU A 183 -16.87 10.95 0.03
C LEU A 183 -16.24 9.66 0.55
N GLU A 184 -17.05 8.69 0.96
CA GLU A 184 -16.57 7.37 1.38
C GLU A 184 -15.86 6.65 0.24
N ALA A 185 -16.45 6.62 -0.95
CA ALA A 185 -15.83 6.06 -2.14
C ALA A 185 -14.52 6.78 -2.54
N GLN A 186 -14.49 8.11 -2.45
CA GLN A 186 -13.28 8.91 -2.71
C GLN A 186 -12.19 8.62 -1.68
N ASN A 187 -12.53 8.52 -0.40
CA ASN A 187 -11.60 8.18 0.67
C ASN A 187 -11.03 6.78 0.50
N GLU A 188 -11.85 5.81 0.11
CA GLU A 188 -11.38 4.45 -0.17
C GLU A 188 -10.42 4.43 -1.37
N GLN A 189 -10.72 5.17 -2.44
CA GLN A 189 -9.81 5.33 -3.57
C GLN A 189 -8.47 5.93 -3.15
N LEU A 190 -8.49 7.00 -2.34
CA LEU A 190 -7.28 7.63 -1.78
C LEU A 190 -6.49 6.65 -0.91
N ALA A 191 -7.16 5.90 -0.03
CA ALA A 191 -6.52 4.89 0.81
C ALA A 191 -5.81 3.81 -0.02
N ARG A 192 -6.43 3.35 -1.11
CA ARG A 192 -5.80 2.40 -2.05
C ARG A 192 -4.56 3.00 -2.73
N MET A 193 -4.59 4.29 -3.11
CA MET A 193 -3.42 4.95 -3.70
C MET A 193 -2.28 5.12 -2.69
N ILE A 194 -2.60 5.51 -1.45
CA ILE A 194 -1.61 5.60 -0.37
C ILE A 194 -0.95 4.25 -0.13
N ALA A 195 -1.75 3.18 0.04
CA ALA A 195 -1.23 1.83 0.26
C ALA A 195 -0.29 1.35 -0.86
N ARG A 196 -0.60 1.67 -2.12
CA ARG A 196 0.30 1.38 -3.25
C ARG A 196 1.61 2.15 -3.16
N SER A 197 1.54 3.46 -2.87
CA SER A 197 2.73 4.31 -2.74
C SER A 197 3.64 3.88 -1.58
N GLU A 198 3.04 3.46 -0.47
CA GLU A 198 3.78 2.95 0.70
C GLU A 198 4.44 1.62 0.40
N ALA A 199 3.75 0.71 -0.31
CA ALA A 199 4.33 -0.55 -0.75
C ALA A 199 5.50 -0.35 -1.73
N GLU A 200 5.40 0.61 -2.64
CA GLU A 200 6.50 0.99 -3.55
C GLU A 200 7.69 1.58 -2.78
N ALA A 201 7.42 2.48 -1.82
CA ALA A 201 8.46 3.07 -0.99
C ALA A 201 9.19 2.01 -0.14
N GLU A 202 8.47 1.04 0.42
CA GLU A 202 9.06 -0.04 1.21
C GLU A 202 9.91 -0.99 0.35
N ARG A 203 9.42 -1.33 -0.85
CA ARG A 203 10.22 -2.09 -1.82
C ARG A 203 11.52 -1.36 -2.16
N LEU A 204 11.45 -0.06 -2.45
CA LEU A 204 12.62 0.75 -2.76
C LEU A 204 13.61 0.81 -1.58
N ARG A 205 13.12 0.95 -0.35
CA ARG A 205 13.96 0.92 0.86
C ARG A 205 14.68 -0.41 1.02
N SER A 206 13.96 -1.53 0.88
CA SER A 206 14.54 -2.87 0.89
C SER A 206 15.60 -3.05 -0.21
N ASP A 207 15.35 -2.55 -1.42
CA ASP A 207 16.31 -2.62 -2.52
C ASP A 207 17.58 -1.83 -2.22
N LEU A 208 17.44 -0.61 -1.70
CA LEU A 208 18.59 0.21 -1.31
C LEU A 208 19.39 -0.44 -0.17
N GLN A 209 18.73 -1.03 0.82
CA GLN A 209 19.40 -1.77 1.90
C GLN A 209 20.14 -3.01 1.37
N ARG A 210 19.54 -3.75 0.44
CA ARG A 210 20.22 -4.91 -0.19
C ARG A 210 21.44 -4.46 -0.99
N ARG A 211 21.31 -3.38 -1.76
CA ARG A 211 22.42 -2.82 -2.55
C ARG A 211 23.57 -2.35 -1.65
N SER A 212 23.28 -1.66 -0.55
CA SER A 212 24.34 -1.20 0.38
C SER A 212 25.10 -2.36 1.02
N VAL A 213 24.40 -3.44 1.39
CA VAL A 213 25.03 -4.66 1.91
C VAL A 213 25.92 -5.33 0.85
N GLN A 214 25.44 -5.42 -0.40
CA GLN A 214 26.23 -5.99 -1.50
C GLN A 214 27.47 -5.15 -1.80
N GLU A 215 27.33 -3.82 -1.81
CA GLU A 215 28.45 -2.91 -2.03
C GLU A 215 29.50 -3.03 -0.91
N GLN A 216 29.08 -3.11 0.35
CA GLN A 216 29.98 -3.33 1.47
C GLN A 216 30.69 -4.69 1.37
N ALA A 217 29.99 -5.75 0.98
CA ALA A 217 30.58 -7.07 0.79
C ALA A 217 31.61 -7.07 -0.36
N ALA A 218 31.30 -6.40 -1.47
CA ALA A 218 32.22 -6.24 -2.60
C ALA A 218 33.47 -5.45 -2.21
N SER A 219 33.30 -4.34 -1.50
CA SER A 219 34.40 -3.53 -0.97
C SER A 219 35.30 -4.35 -0.03
N ASN A 220 34.71 -5.08 0.93
CA ASN A 220 35.45 -5.97 1.83
C ASN A 220 36.24 -7.04 1.07
N ARG A 221 35.63 -7.65 0.04
CA ARG A 221 36.30 -8.64 -0.81
C ARG A 221 37.46 -8.03 -1.58
N GLN A 222 37.29 -6.83 -2.15
CA GLN A 222 38.40 -6.12 -2.82
C GLN A 222 39.55 -5.83 -1.87
N HIS A 223 39.26 -5.38 -0.65
CA HIS A 223 40.28 -5.16 0.37
C HIS A 223 41.02 -6.45 0.74
N GLN A 224 40.29 -7.56 0.87
CA GLN A 224 40.89 -8.87 1.16
C GLN A 224 41.79 -9.35 0.02
N VAL A 225 41.33 -9.27 -1.23
CA VAL A 225 42.13 -9.63 -2.41
C VAL A 225 43.39 -8.77 -2.50
N ARG A 226 43.31 -7.46 -2.24
CA ARG A 226 44.50 -6.58 -2.23
C ARG A 226 45.52 -7.00 -1.17
N LYS A 227 45.07 -7.45 0.01
CA LYS A 227 45.95 -7.98 1.06
C LYS A 227 46.59 -9.30 0.65
N GLU A 228 45.84 -10.20 0.01
CA GLU A 228 46.37 -11.48 -0.47
C GLU A 228 47.41 -11.27 -1.58
N VAL A 229 47.14 -10.36 -2.52
CA VAL A 229 48.10 -9.99 -3.57
C VAL A 229 49.39 -9.44 -2.97
N SER A 230 49.33 -8.51 -2.01
CA SER A 230 50.54 -7.96 -1.39
C SER A 230 51.33 -9.01 -0.60
N GLN A 231 50.65 -9.97 0.03
CA GLN A 231 51.30 -11.11 0.69
C GLN A 231 52.00 -12.04 -0.31
N LEU A 232 51.33 -12.38 -1.41
CA LEU A 232 51.92 -13.22 -2.46
C LEU A 232 53.12 -12.53 -3.14
N GLU A 233 53.04 -11.22 -3.36
CA GLU A 233 54.16 -10.44 -3.87
C GLU A 233 55.35 -10.46 -2.91
N ALA A 234 55.12 -10.26 -1.62
CA ALA A 234 56.17 -10.36 -0.60
C ALA A 234 56.81 -11.76 -0.55
N GLN A 235 55.99 -12.83 -0.63
CA GLN A 235 56.48 -14.21 -0.69
C GLN A 235 57.32 -14.46 -1.96
N ARG A 236 56.87 -13.97 -3.11
CA ARG A 236 57.61 -14.07 -4.37
C ARG A 236 58.98 -13.39 -4.26
N VAL A 237 59.04 -12.16 -3.75
CA VAL A 237 60.29 -11.42 -3.60
C VAL A 237 61.25 -12.14 -2.65
N ALA A 238 60.75 -12.67 -1.52
CA ALA A 238 61.56 -13.46 -0.60
C ALA A 238 62.12 -14.72 -1.28
N ALA A 239 61.29 -15.49 -1.99
CA ALA A 239 61.72 -16.69 -2.72
C ALA A 239 62.78 -16.37 -3.80
N GLN A 240 62.62 -15.27 -4.53
CA GLN A 240 63.61 -14.80 -5.50
C GLN A 240 64.95 -14.43 -4.84
N ALA A 241 64.92 -13.78 -3.68
CA ALA A 241 66.12 -13.48 -2.91
C ALA A 241 66.85 -14.75 -2.44
N HIS A 242 66.11 -15.77 -2.01
CA HIS A 242 66.66 -17.09 -1.65
C HIS A 242 67.30 -17.80 -2.85
N LEU A 243 66.66 -17.79 -4.02
CA LEU A 243 67.21 -18.36 -5.26
C LEU A 243 68.53 -17.67 -5.61
N ASN A 244 68.55 -16.32 -5.64
CA ASN A 244 69.75 -15.55 -5.93
C ASN A 244 70.90 -15.86 -4.95
N LYS A 245 70.59 -16.04 -3.66
CA LYS A 245 71.57 -16.45 -2.64
C LYS A 245 72.13 -17.84 -2.92
N ALA A 246 71.28 -18.82 -3.22
CA ALA A 246 71.71 -20.18 -3.53
C ALA A 246 72.57 -20.23 -4.81
N HIS A 247 72.21 -19.46 -5.84
CA HIS A 247 72.98 -19.38 -7.07
C HIS A 247 74.39 -18.82 -6.84
N ARG A 248 74.51 -17.77 -6.03
CA ARG A 248 75.82 -17.20 -5.63
C ARG A 248 76.67 -18.23 -4.88
N GLN A 249 76.07 -18.99 -3.96
CA GLN A 249 76.77 -20.06 -3.24
C GLN A 249 77.29 -21.14 -4.19
N MET A 250 76.46 -21.56 -5.16
CA MET A 250 76.86 -22.55 -6.16
C MET A 250 78.03 -22.05 -7.03
N HIS A 251 78.00 -20.78 -7.47
CA HIS A 251 79.12 -20.18 -8.20
C HIS A 251 80.40 -20.15 -7.36
N GLN A 252 80.31 -19.78 -6.09
CA GLN A 252 81.46 -19.78 -5.18
C GLN A 252 82.08 -21.19 -5.05
N LEU A 253 81.23 -22.21 -4.86
CA LEU A 253 81.70 -23.61 -4.78
C LEU A 253 82.37 -24.07 -6.09
N ASN A 254 81.83 -23.71 -7.25
CA ASN A 254 82.42 -24.03 -8.55
C ASN A 254 83.80 -23.37 -8.74
N LEU A 255 83.96 -22.10 -8.35
CA LEU A 255 85.26 -21.41 -8.42
C LEU A 255 86.30 -22.09 -7.53
N THR A 256 85.95 -22.38 -6.27
CA THR A 256 86.86 -23.08 -5.35
C THR A 256 87.22 -24.49 -5.83
N SER A 257 86.28 -25.18 -6.49
CA SER A 257 86.55 -26.50 -7.07
C SER A 257 87.43 -26.43 -8.31
N ASN A 258 87.36 -25.36 -9.11
CA ASN A 258 88.17 -25.19 -10.31
C ASN A 258 89.62 -24.81 -9.96
N GLU A 259 89.83 -23.96 -8.94
CA GLU A 259 91.17 -23.67 -8.40
C GLU A 259 91.86 -24.90 -7.79
N ALA A 260 91.09 -25.87 -7.28
CA ALA A 260 91.61 -27.10 -6.71
C ALA A 260 92.03 -28.15 -7.78
N ILE A 261 91.83 -27.90 -9.07
CA ILE A 261 92.37 -28.74 -10.15
C ILE A 261 93.77 -28.20 -10.50
N PRO A 262 94.86 -28.89 -10.09
CA PRO A 262 96.21 -28.40 -10.32
C PRO A 262 96.50 -28.33 -11.81
N HIS A 263 96.87 -27.14 -12.27
CA HIS A 263 97.50 -26.94 -13.58
C HIS A 263 98.81 -27.75 -13.55
N LEU A 264 98.80 -28.92 -14.17
CA LEU A 264 100.04 -29.64 -14.45
C LEU A 264 100.89 -28.75 -15.36
N PRO A 265 102.11 -28.37 -14.97
CA PRO A 265 102.95 -27.55 -15.82
C PRO A 265 103.27 -28.34 -17.09
N THR A 266 102.86 -27.78 -18.23
CA THR A 266 103.27 -28.20 -19.56
C THR A 266 104.80 -28.15 -19.64
N ARG A 267 105.42 -29.31 -19.89
CA ARG A 267 106.81 -29.43 -20.30
C ARG A 267 106.87 -30.08 -21.68
#